data_AF-A0A8J2MPF3-F1
#
_entry.id   AF-A0A8J2MPF3-F1
#
_cell.length_a   1.000
_cell.length_b   1.000
_cell.length_c   1.000
_cell.angle_alpha   90.00
_cell.angle_beta   90.00
_cell.angle_gamma   90.00
#
_symmetry.space_group_name_H-M   'P 1'
#
loop_
_entity.id
_entity.type
_entity.pdbx_description
1 polymer ?
#
loop_
_entity_poly.entity_id
_entity_poly.type
_entity_poly.pdbx_seq_one_letter_code
_entity_poly.pdbx_strand_id
1 'polypeptide(L)'
;MADSKYADLPGIAYDQVDVYETTDLPESEQYSNDNEDETESIEKLHINASEAFNKFKGKSVATKGVDFSDKISGKPRTGYNAVYVDMLIIFGVWELPGEGEQETLIQKYQRLQCEIKELYDEVNALKENAKEEGEVKNAADILVQVEDIGKQLSILRIDECLGTDLVSTLTDPQGTRFKQLELQIEQFKNVGTVDKKPSDKGSGQTDKVPPSGTLKYEMIYLPERARMQETARIAQLEQRLARMEGVVGSGDDKLAKFTPNLKTQGVIEAIQQLAAKSALLDSTQVEVMEGRIATLCHRLDSVAQKKSALSADTERDQKIAEMYNIVQKTEPMAQVLPETIERMIALNAIHSRAAEFSKSLSQLEEVQSQITGSLESNKSVLKGIQESFASNLEAIRKNINHLEERLTKLKK
;
A
#
# COMPACT_ATOMS: atom_id res chain seq x y z
N MET A 1 -33.80 13.84 36.37
CA MET A 1 -34.84 12.78 36.40
C MET A 1 -34.13 11.49 36.75
N ALA A 2 -34.63 10.73 37.73
CA ALA A 2 -34.02 9.47 38.13
C ALA A 2 -34.07 8.45 36.98
N ASP A 3 -32.98 7.73 36.75
CA ASP A 3 -32.97 6.58 35.84
C ASP A 3 -33.92 5.51 36.40
N SER A 4 -34.78 4.98 35.52
CA SER A 4 -35.77 3.96 35.85
C SER A 4 -35.13 2.70 36.46
N LYS A 5 -33.85 2.45 36.19
CA LYS A 5 -33.13 1.30 36.77
C LYS A 5 -32.87 1.46 38.28
N TYR A 6 -32.78 2.68 38.79
CA TYR A 6 -32.37 2.96 40.17
C TYR A 6 -33.49 3.51 41.07
N ALA A 7 -34.65 3.83 40.50
CA ALA A 7 -35.77 4.47 41.20
C ALA A 7 -36.29 3.68 42.43
N ASP A 8 -36.29 2.34 42.36
CA ASP A 8 -36.83 1.47 43.41
C ASP A 8 -35.79 1.04 44.46
N LEU A 9 -34.52 1.44 44.30
CA LEU A 9 -33.46 1.08 45.23
C LEU A 9 -33.41 2.07 46.41
N PRO A 10 -33.46 1.59 47.67
CA PRO A 10 -33.28 2.46 48.82
C PRO A 10 -31.82 2.92 48.94
N GLY A 11 -31.59 4.20 49.30
CA GLY A 11 -30.26 4.74 49.57
C GLY A 11 -29.53 5.35 48.35
N ILE A 12 -30.23 5.59 47.24
CA ILE A 12 -29.67 6.33 46.09
C ILE A 12 -29.77 7.83 46.35
N ALA A 13 -28.66 8.55 46.13
CA ALA A 13 -28.60 10.00 46.25
C ALA A 13 -29.07 10.65 44.93
N TYR A 14 -30.25 11.27 44.93
CA TYR A 14 -30.85 11.89 43.73
C TYR A 14 -30.48 13.37 43.53
N ASP A 15 -30.18 14.08 44.62
CA ASP A 15 -29.94 15.53 44.64
C ASP A 15 -28.46 15.88 44.84
N GLN A 16 -27.56 14.97 44.46
CA GLN A 16 -26.11 15.20 44.47
C GLN A 16 -25.60 15.35 43.04
N VAL A 17 -24.54 16.15 42.88
CA VAL A 17 -23.80 16.22 41.63
C VAL A 17 -23.09 14.89 41.40
N ASP A 18 -23.13 14.41 40.17
CA ASP A 18 -22.55 13.11 39.78
C ASP A 18 -21.03 13.08 39.93
N VAL A 19 -20.38 14.23 39.72
CA VAL A 19 -18.92 14.40 39.81
C VAL A 19 -18.58 15.64 40.65
N TYR A 20 -17.70 15.46 41.63
CA TYR A 20 -17.10 16.56 42.40
C TYR A 20 -15.68 16.78 41.89
N GLU A 21 -15.49 17.75 41.01
CA GLU A 21 -14.20 18.09 40.42
C GLU A 21 -13.76 19.51 40.77
N THR A 22 -12.44 19.74 40.74
CA THR A 22 -11.86 21.08 40.81
C THR A 22 -12.07 21.80 39.49
N THR A 23 -12.17 23.13 39.51
CA THR A 23 -12.28 23.92 38.28
C THR A 23 -11.11 23.65 37.34
N ASP A 24 -11.40 23.23 36.11
CA ASP A 24 -10.39 23.00 35.08
C ASP A 24 -9.58 24.28 34.80
N LEU A 25 -8.26 24.14 34.77
CA LEU A 25 -7.36 25.19 34.35
C LEU A 25 -7.39 25.32 32.81
N PRO A 26 -7.24 26.54 32.26
CA PRO A 26 -7.24 26.74 30.81
C PRO A 26 -6.07 25.98 30.14
N GLU A 27 -6.34 25.32 29.01
CA GLU A 27 -5.38 24.47 28.27
C GLU A 27 -4.06 25.18 27.92
N SER A 28 -4.06 26.51 27.84
CA SER A 28 -2.87 27.33 27.59
C SER A 28 -1.81 27.26 28.70
N GLU A 29 -2.18 26.82 29.90
CA GLU A 29 -1.27 26.65 31.05
C GLU A 29 -0.70 25.23 31.16
N GLN A 30 -1.10 24.30 30.28
CA GLN A 30 -0.71 22.88 30.36
C GLN A 30 0.44 22.48 29.41
N TYR A 31 0.75 23.30 28.40
CA TYR A 31 1.86 23.04 27.49
C TYR A 31 3.13 23.76 27.95
N SER A 32 4.01 23.05 28.65
CA SER A 32 5.42 23.43 28.70
C SER A 32 6.04 23.15 27.33
N ASN A 33 6.42 24.21 26.62
CA ASN A 33 7.29 24.08 25.46
C ASN A 33 8.67 23.63 25.95
N ASP A 34 8.87 22.32 26.07
CA ASP A 34 10.17 21.71 26.33
C ASP A 34 11.04 21.78 25.07
N ASN A 35 11.29 23.00 24.59
CA ASN A 35 12.30 23.22 23.56
C ASN A 35 13.65 23.22 24.27
N GLU A 36 14.47 22.20 23.99
CA GLU A 36 15.87 22.21 24.39
C GLU A 36 16.54 23.49 23.84
N ASP A 37 16.91 24.38 24.76
CA ASP A 37 17.58 25.64 24.46
C ASP A 37 18.76 25.39 23.50
N GLU A 38 18.86 26.24 22.47
CA GLU A 38 20.01 26.21 21.55
C GLU A 38 21.28 26.51 22.33
N THR A 39 22.06 25.48 22.64
CA THR A 39 23.36 25.63 23.29
C THR A 39 24.40 26.04 22.25
N GLU A 40 25.19 27.07 22.57
CA GLU A 40 26.24 27.62 21.68
C GLU A 40 27.35 26.59 21.34
N SER A 41 27.42 25.48 22.08
CA SER A 41 28.39 24.40 21.87
C SER A 41 27.92 23.27 20.94
N ILE A 42 26.64 23.27 20.51
CA ILE A 42 26.07 22.20 19.68
C ILE A 42 25.63 22.76 18.33
N GLU A 43 26.34 22.38 17.26
CA GLU A 43 25.89 22.65 15.90
C GLU A 43 24.74 21.71 15.51
N LYS A 44 23.52 22.26 15.40
CA LYS A 44 22.35 21.52 14.90
C LYS A 44 22.39 21.46 13.37
N LEU A 45 22.87 20.35 12.81
CA LEU A 45 22.88 20.13 11.37
C LEU A 45 21.51 19.63 10.87
N HIS A 46 20.89 20.36 9.93
CA HIS A 46 19.66 19.93 9.28
C HIS A 46 19.96 18.85 8.23
N ILE A 47 19.48 17.63 8.46
CA ILE A 47 19.68 16.51 7.53
C ILE A 47 18.48 16.42 6.60
N ASN A 48 18.68 16.75 5.31
CA ASN A 48 17.69 16.49 4.27
C ASN A 48 17.95 15.13 3.63
N ALA A 49 17.07 14.16 3.87
CA ALA A 49 17.18 12.80 3.35
C ALA A 49 17.22 12.75 1.81
N SER A 50 16.51 13.65 1.12
CA SER A 50 16.48 13.70 -0.35
C SER A 50 17.80 14.21 -0.94
N GLU A 51 18.37 15.23 -0.31
CA GLU A 51 19.69 15.76 -0.72
C GLU A 51 20.79 14.75 -0.44
N ALA A 52 20.76 14.10 0.74
CA ALA A 52 21.68 13.03 1.08
C ALA A 52 21.58 11.87 0.08
N PHE A 53 20.36 11.42 -0.26
CA PHE A 53 20.15 10.37 -1.26
C PHE A 53 20.79 10.74 -2.60
N ASN A 54 20.56 11.97 -3.10
CA ASN A 54 21.14 12.42 -4.36
C ASN A 54 22.67 12.48 -4.32
N LYS A 55 23.29 12.80 -3.16
CA LYS A 55 24.75 12.80 -3.00
C LYS A 55 25.38 11.40 -3.07
N PHE A 56 24.62 10.35 -2.72
CA PHE A 56 25.08 8.95 -2.73
C PHE A 56 24.51 8.14 -3.90
N LYS A 57 23.53 8.66 -4.63
CA LYS A 57 22.97 8.05 -5.83
C LYS A 57 24.07 7.84 -6.87
N GLY A 58 24.24 6.60 -7.32
CA GLY A 58 25.27 6.22 -8.30
C GLY A 58 26.63 5.86 -7.71
N LYS A 59 26.86 6.05 -6.40
CA LYS A 59 28.06 5.55 -5.72
C LYS A 59 27.78 4.13 -5.24
N SER A 60 28.47 3.15 -5.85
CA SER A 60 28.42 1.76 -5.40
C SER A 60 29.67 1.41 -4.59
N VAL A 61 29.54 0.38 -3.76
CA VAL A 61 30.62 -0.10 -2.90
C VAL A 61 31.07 -1.46 -3.39
N ALA A 62 32.37 -1.63 -3.63
CA ALA A 62 32.93 -2.93 -3.93
C ALA A 62 33.01 -3.79 -2.67
N THR A 63 32.50 -5.02 -2.78
CA THR A 63 32.47 -6.02 -1.69
C THR A 63 33.62 -7.05 -1.79
N LYS A 64 34.46 -6.97 -2.82
CA LYS A 64 35.53 -7.94 -3.08
C LYS A 64 36.78 -7.62 -2.25
N GLY A 65 37.24 -8.61 -1.48
CA GLY A 65 38.48 -8.49 -0.70
C GLY A 65 38.33 -7.81 0.67
N VAL A 66 37.09 -7.64 1.14
CA VAL A 66 36.80 -7.08 2.47
C VAL A 66 37.10 -8.12 3.55
N ASP A 67 38.08 -7.84 4.40
CA ASP A 67 38.44 -8.68 5.54
C ASP A 67 38.46 -7.82 6.81
N PHE A 68 37.53 -8.08 7.74
CA PHE A 68 37.43 -7.43 9.06
C PHE A 68 38.05 -8.26 10.19
N SER A 69 38.70 -9.37 9.87
CA SER A 69 39.39 -10.18 10.88
C SER A 69 40.58 -9.39 11.47
N ASP A 70 40.88 -9.56 12.75
CA ASP A 70 42.08 -8.99 13.41
C ASP A 70 43.37 -9.82 13.19
N LYS A 71 43.37 -10.81 12.30
CA LYS A 71 44.53 -11.71 12.07
C LYS A 71 45.68 -11.00 11.37
N ILE A 72 46.81 -10.73 12.01
CA ILE A 72 47.96 -10.04 11.37
C ILE A 72 48.32 -10.67 10.00
N SER A 73 48.31 -9.88 8.93
CA SER A 73 48.53 -10.29 7.54
C SER A 73 49.57 -9.38 6.87
N GLY A 74 50.32 -9.92 5.90
CA GLY A 74 51.35 -9.18 5.15
C GLY A 74 50.83 -8.23 4.07
N LYS A 75 49.53 -8.26 3.74
CA LYS A 75 48.89 -7.30 2.82
C LYS A 75 48.00 -6.34 3.62
N PRO A 76 47.95 -5.04 3.26
CA PRO A 76 47.05 -4.09 3.89
C PRO A 76 45.62 -4.56 3.65
N ARG A 77 44.87 -4.78 4.74
CA ARG A 77 43.44 -5.05 4.64
C ARG A 77 42.74 -3.78 4.24
N THR A 78 41.97 -3.85 3.16
CA THR A 78 41.12 -2.74 2.72
C THR A 78 39.69 -3.09 3.07
N GLY A 79 38.98 -2.15 3.69
CA GLY A 79 37.55 -2.28 3.92
C GLY A 79 36.77 -2.12 2.61
N TYR A 80 35.51 -1.73 2.74
CA TYR A 80 34.71 -1.30 1.62
C TYR A 80 35.39 -0.17 0.84
N ASN A 81 35.68 -0.39 -0.43
CA ASN A 81 36.18 0.65 -1.33
C ASN A 81 35.00 1.21 -2.14
N ALA A 82 34.88 2.53 -2.14
CA ALA A 82 33.98 3.22 -3.06
C ALA A 82 34.55 3.11 -4.47
N VAL A 83 33.81 2.47 -5.38
CA VAL A 83 34.20 2.43 -6.80
C VAL A 83 33.48 3.58 -7.49
N TYR A 84 34.26 4.54 -7.98
CA TYR A 84 33.76 5.52 -8.92
C TYR A 84 33.58 4.81 -10.26
N VAL A 85 32.36 4.32 -10.53
CA VAL A 85 31.99 3.91 -11.88
C VAL A 85 31.68 5.20 -12.63
N ASP A 86 32.41 5.45 -13.71
CA ASP A 86 32.42 6.74 -14.38
C ASP A 86 31.01 7.20 -14.77
N MET A 87 30.74 8.48 -14.55
CA MET A 87 29.41 9.08 -14.48
C MET A 87 28.62 8.99 -15.80
N LEU A 88 29.27 8.65 -16.92
CA LEU A 88 28.61 8.50 -18.22
C LEU A 88 27.81 7.19 -18.39
N ILE A 89 28.15 6.15 -17.62
CA ILE A 89 27.62 4.78 -17.82
C ILE A 89 26.26 4.60 -17.12
N ILE A 90 25.93 5.42 -16.10
CA ILE A 90 24.73 5.25 -15.25
C ILE A 90 23.55 6.15 -15.69
N PHE A 91 23.77 7.16 -16.56
CA PHE A 91 22.69 8.06 -17.02
C PHE A 91 21.68 7.42 -18.00
N GLY A 92 21.53 6.09 -17.99
CA GLY A 92 20.43 5.39 -18.66
C GLY A 92 20.43 5.50 -20.19
N VAL A 93 21.51 5.98 -20.80
CA VAL A 93 21.62 6.06 -22.27
C VAL A 93 22.21 4.77 -22.85
N TRP A 94 23.00 4.00 -22.08
CA TRP A 94 23.62 2.76 -22.54
C TRP A 94 23.79 1.76 -21.38
N GLU A 95 23.13 0.61 -21.46
CA GLU A 95 23.34 -0.49 -20.52
C GLU A 95 24.56 -1.31 -20.96
N LEU A 96 25.67 -1.19 -20.23
CA LEU A 96 26.75 -2.17 -20.31
C LEU A 96 26.45 -3.31 -19.31
N PRO A 97 26.65 -4.58 -19.69
CA PRO A 97 26.42 -5.70 -18.78
C PRO A 97 27.38 -5.65 -17.60
N GLY A 98 26.90 -6.06 -16.43
CA GLY A 98 27.76 -6.31 -15.28
C GLY A 98 28.79 -7.39 -15.60
N GLU A 99 29.98 -7.28 -15.00
CA GLU A 99 31.11 -8.19 -15.21
C GLU A 99 30.68 -9.66 -15.03
N GLY A 100 30.47 -10.41 -16.12
CA GLY A 100 30.11 -11.84 -16.10
C GLY A 100 29.00 -12.33 -17.05
N GLU A 101 28.22 -11.46 -17.70
CA GLU A 101 27.15 -11.85 -18.63
C GLU A 101 27.58 -11.79 -20.11
N GLN A 102 27.00 -12.66 -20.96
CA GLN A 102 27.28 -12.63 -22.41
C GLN A 102 26.54 -11.47 -23.09
N GLU A 103 27.29 -10.59 -23.76
CA GLU A 103 26.75 -9.43 -24.48
C GLU A 103 25.75 -9.82 -25.58
N THR A 104 24.59 -9.14 -25.62
CA THR A 104 23.67 -9.24 -26.78
C THR A 104 24.26 -8.55 -28.01
N LEU A 105 23.80 -8.92 -29.21
CA LEU A 105 24.33 -8.36 -30.47
C LEU A 105 24.15 -6.84 -30.58
N ILE A 106 23.03 -6.32 -30.06
CA ILE A 106 22.76 -4.87 -30.03
C ILE A 106 23.67 -4.16 -29.03
N GLN A 107 23.88 -4.73 -27.83
CA GLN A 107 24.81 -4.17 -26.84
C GLN A 107 26.26 -4.19 -27.34
N LYS A 108 26.67 -5.26 -28.03
CA LYS A 108 28.00 -5.35 -28.64
C LYS A 108 28.22 -4.30 -29.73
N TYR A 109 27.21 -4.06 -30.57
CA TYR A 109 27.24 -2.99 -31.57
C TYR A 109 27.41 -1.61 -30.92
N GLN A 110 26.67 -1.35 -29.84
CA GLN A 110 26.74 -0.07 -29.11
C GLN A 110 28.10 0.12 -28.40
N ARG A 111 28.66 -0.95 -27.81
CA ARG A 111 30.02 -0.91 -27.24
C ARG A 111 31.06 -0.61 -28.31
N LEU A 112 31.02 -1.29 -29.45
CA LEU A 112 31.96 -1.05 -30.56
C LEU A 112 31.84 0.38 -31.10
N GLN A 113 30.63 0.95 -31.15
CA GLN A 113 30.43 2.35 -31.53
C GLN A 113 31.10 3.32 -30.54
N CYS A 114 31.04 3.04 -29.24
CA CYS A 114 31.74 3.80 -28.22
C CYS A 114 33.27 3.63 -28.30
N GLU A 115 33.76 2.40 -28.43
CA GLU A 115 35.20 2.11 -28.53
C GLU A 115 35.85 2.73 -29.77
N ILE A 116 35.15 2.75 -30.92
CA ILE A 116 35.64 3.43 -32.13
C ILE A 116 35.72 4.95 -31.92
N LYS A 117 34.76 5.52 -31.20
CA LYS A 117 34.74 6.95 -30.89
C LYS A 117 35.85 7.33 -29.90
N GLU A 118 36.06 6.51 -28.88
CA GLU A 118 37.16 6.67 -27.93
C GLU A 118 38.52 6.57 -28.64
N LEU A 119 38.71 5.55 -29.48
CA LEU A 119 39.92 5.41 -30.30
C LEU A 119 40.13 6.62 -31.24
N TYR A 120 39.06 7.15 -31.83
CA TYR A 120 39.13 8.36 -32.65
C TYR A 120 39.61 9.56 -31.83
N ASP A 121 39.05 9.77 -30.63
CA ASP A 121 39.41 10.88 -29.74
C ASP A 121 40.87 10.74 -29.22
N GLU A 122 41.32 9.53 -28.90
CA GLU A 122 42.71 9.25 -28.47
C GLU A 122 43.72 9.48 -29.59
N VAL A 123 43.44 9.01 -30.82
CA VAL A 123 44.35 9.23 -31.97
C VAL A 123 44.36 10.71 -32.35
N ASN A 124 43.26 11.43 -32.18
CA ASN A 124 43.21 12.88 -32.40
C ASN A 124 44.03 13.63 -31.36
N ALA A 125 43.97 13.23 -30.09
CA ALA A 125 44.82 13.76 -29.03
C ALA A 125 46.32 13.46 -29.27
N LEU A 126 46.66 12.28 -29.81
CA LEU A 126 48.03 11.94 -30.19
C LEU A 126 48.54 12.78 -31.36
N LYS A 127 47.68 13.08 -32.35
CA LYS A 127 48.01 13.98 -33.46
C LYS A 127 48.30 15.41 -32.98
N GLU A 128 47.52 15.93 -32.03
CA GLU A 128 47.74 17.27 -31.47
C GLU A 128 49.03 17.37 -30.64
N ASN A 129 49.47 16.26 -30.03
CA ASN A 129 50.66 16.20 -29.18
C ASN A 129 51.96 15.81 -29.91
N ALA A 130 51.89 15.38 -31.18
CA ALA A 130 53.06 14.94 -31.96
C ALA A 130 53.91 16.13 -32.44
N LYS A 131 55.24 16.02 -32.29
CA LYS A 131 56.22 17.08 -32.65
C LYS A 131 56.95 16.84 -33.98
N GLU A 132 56.90 15.62 -34.51
CA GLU A 132 57.55 15.24 -35.78
C GLU A 132 56.54 15.18 -36.93
N GLU A 133 56.85 15.80 -38.08
CA GLU A 133 55.95 15.84 -39.25
C GLU A 133 55.60 14.45 -39.82
N GLY A 134 56.43 13.43 -39.55
CA GLY A 134 56.17 12.05 -39.97
C GLY A 134 55.09 11.35 -39.12
N GLU A 135 55.09 11.60 -37.81
CA GLU A 135 54.09 11.02 -36.89
C GLU A 135 52.72 11.67 -37.05
N VAL A 136 52.69 12.98 -37.34
CA VAL A 136 51.45 13.72 -37.63
C VAL A 136 50.74 13.18 -38.87
N LYS A 137 51.50 12.80 -39.92
CA LYS A 137 50.94 12.22 -41.15
C LYS A 137 50.39 10.82 -40.91
N ASN A 138 51.13 9.96 -40.20
CA ASN A 138 50.65 8.63 -39.84
C ASN A 138 49.40 8.67 -38.94
N ALA A 139 49.37 9.56 -37.95
CA ALA A 139 48.19 9.73 -37.09
C ALA A 139 46.97 10.27 -37.87
N ALA A 140 47.19 11.16 -38.84
CA ALA A 140 46.13 11.63 -39.73
C ALA A 140 45.59 10.51 -40.63
N ASP A 141 46.46 9.64 -41.16
CA ASP A 141 46.03 8.49 -41.97
C ASP A 141 45.24 7.46 -41.14
N ILE A 142 45.63 7.23 -39.89
CA ILE A 142 44.89 6.36 -38.95
C ILE A 142 43.53 6.97 -38.60
N LEU A 143 43.43 8.29 -38.38
CA LEU A 143 42.14 8.95 -38.14
C LEU A 143 41.15 8.76 -39.29
N VAL A 144 41.62 8.89 -40.53
CA VAL A 144 40.79 8.65 -41.71
C VAL A 144 40.30 7.21 -41.73
N GLN A 145 41.16 6.24 -41.41
CA GLN A 145 40.77 4.82 -41.35
C GLN A 145 39.76 4.53 -40.23
N VAL A 146 39.94 5.12 -39.04
CA VAL A 146 39.01 4.96 -37.90
C VAL A 146 37.65 5.61 -38.23
N GLU A 147 37.65 6.76 -38.89
CA GLU A 147 36.43 7.41 -39.37
C GLU A 147 35.70 6.57 -40.42
N ASP A 148 36.43 5.94 -41.35
CA ASP A 148 35.87 5.05 -42.35
C ASP A 148 35.29 3.76 -41.73
N ILE A 149 35.95 3.19 -40.72
CA ILE A 149 35.41 2.05 -39.95
C ILE A 149 34.13 2.47 -39.20
N GLY A 150 34.10 3.67 -38.61
CA GLY A 150 32.90 4.21 -37.97
C GLY A 150 31.74 4.40 -38.94
N LYS A 151 32.01 4.87 -40.16
CA LYS A 151 31.03 4.96 -41.26
C LYS A 151 30.56 3.58 -41.69
N GLN A 152 31.45 2.61 -41.85
CA GLN A 152 31.08 1.23 -42.20
C GLN A 152 30.19 0.59 -41.14
N LEU A 153 30.52 0.76 -39.85
CA LEU A 153 29.70 0.27 -38.74
C LEU A 153 28.31 0.94 -38.75
N SER A 154 28.26 2.25 -39.00
CA SER A 154 27.00 3.00 -39.09
C SER A 154 26.15 2.61 -40.32
N ILE A 155 26.78 2.22 -41.43
CA ILE A 155 26.11 1.73 -42.65
C ILE A 155 25.54 0.33 -42.43
N LEU A 156 26.20 -0.51 -41.64
CA LEU A 156 25.75 -1.87 -41.31
C LEU A 156 24.42 -1.92 -40.53
N ARG A 157 23.84 -0.75 -40.16
CA ARG A 157 22.50 -0.54 -39.56
C ARG A 157 21.80 -1.84 -39.21
N ILE A 158 22.24 -2.43 -38.11
CA ILE A 158 21.76 -3.77 -37.71
C ILE A 158 20.24 -3.74 -37.43
N ASP A 159 19.68 -2.55 -37.16
CA ASP A 159 18.23 -2.26 -37.12
C ASP A 159 17.48 -2.62 -38.41
N GLU A 160 18.08 -2.38 -39.58
CA GLU A 160 17.43 -2.60 -40.88
C GLU A 160 17.52 -4.08 -41.31
N CYS A 161 18.59 -4.78 -40.92
CA CYS A 161 18.73 -6.23 -41.09
C CYS A 161 17.88 -7.05 -40.12
N LEU A 162 17.55 -6.52 -38.94
CA LEU A 162 16.69 -7.20 -37.96
C LEU A 162 15.20 -7.06 -38.29
N GLY A 163 14.80 -6.10 -39.14
CA GLY A 163 13.42 -5.91 -39.55
C GLY A 163 12.54 -5.36 -38.42
N THR A 164 11.67 -4.39 -38.74
CA THR A 164 10.72 -3.80 -37.79
C THR A 164 9.82 -4.84 -37.12
N ASP A 165 9.63 -5.99 -37.77
CA ASP A 165 8.85 -7.12 -37.27
C ASP A 165 9.57 -7.86 -36.13
N LEU A 166 10.88 -8.09 -36.24
CA LEU A 166 11.66 -8.68 -35.15
C LEU A 166 11.92 -7.64 -34.05
N VAL A 167 12.13 -6.37 -34.40
CA VAL A 167 12.23 -5.28 -33.41
C VAL A 167 10.92 -5.17 -32.63
N SER A 168 9.75 -5.20 -33.28
CA SER A 168 8.46 -5.21 -32.58
C SER A 168 8.25 -6.49 -31.73
N THR A 169 8.76 -7.63 -32.19
CA THR A 169 8.75 -8.91 -31.47
C THR A 169 9.74 -8.94 -30.29
N LEU A 170 10.83 -8.18 -30.36
CA LEU A 170 11.81 -8.04 -29.28
C LEU A 170 11.36 -6.98 -28.26
N THR A 171 10.68 -5.91 -28.69
CA THR A 171 10.10 -4.89 -27.80
C THR A 171 8.82 -5.35 -27.12
N ASP A 172 7.98 -6.15 -27.79
CA ASP A 172 6.79 -6.77 -27.20
C ASP A 172 6.48 -8.14 -27.84
N PRO A 173 7.12 -9.22 -27.36
CA PRO A 173 6.88 -10.58 -27.86
C PRO A 173 5.46 -11.09 -27.61
N GLN A 174 4.74 -10.48 -26.66
CA GLN A 174 3.38 -10.90 -26.29
C GLN A 174 2.32 -10.26 -27.20
N GLY A 175 2.51 -9.00 -27.59
CA GLY A 175 1.61 -8.29 -28.51
C GLY A 175 1.52 -8.92 -29.90
N THR A 176 2.64 -9.38 -30.46
CA THR A 176 2.66 -10.04 -31.78
C THR A 176 2.00 -11.42 -31.75
N ARG A 177 2.21 -12.19 -30.67
CA ARG A 177 1.52 -13.48 -30.45
C ARG A 177 0.00 -13.29 -30.37
N PHE A 178 -0.46 -12.21 -29.74
CA PHE A 178 -1.89 -11.90 -29.61
C PHE A 178 -2.54 -11.64 -30.97
N LYS A 179 -1.92 -10.80 -31.82
CA LYS A 179 -2.40 -10.50 -33.18
C LYS A 179 -2.44 -11.75 -34.07
N GLN A 180 -1.42 -12.61 -33.97
CA GLN A 180 -1.37 -13.86 -34.73
C GLN A 180 -2.49 -14.82 -34.30
N LEU A 181 -2.78 -14.89 -33.00
CA LEU A 181 -3.86 -15.73 -32.46
C LEU A 181 -5.25 -15.18 -32.83
N GLU A 182 -5.42 -13.86 -32.84
CA GLU A 182 -6.62 -13.17 -33.31
C GLU A 182 -6.91 -13.48 -34.78
N LEU A 183 -5.90 -13.37 -35.66
CA LEU A 183 -6.01 -13.74 -37.08
C LEU A 183 -6.35 -15.23 -37.27
N GLN A 184 -5.76 -16.12 -36.47
CA GLN A 184 -6.09 -17.56 -36.52
C GLN A 184 -7.53 -17.82 -36.08
N ILE A 185 -8.02 -17.14 -35.04
CA ILE A 185 -9.42 -17.24 -34.60
C ILE A 185 -10.38 -16.73 -35.69
N GLU A 186 -10.08 -15.62 -36.35
CA GLU A 186 -10.89 -15.11 -37.47
C GLU A 186 -10.90 -16.07 -38.66
N GLN A 187 -9.76 -16.66 -39.00
CA GLN A 187 -9.65 -17.69 -40.03
C GLN A 187 -10.48 -18.94 -39.68
N PHE A 188 -10.43 -19.40 -38.42
CA PHE A 188 -11.25 -20.53 -37.95
C PHE A 188 -12.75 -20.20 -37.94
N LYS A 189 -13.14 -18.96 -37.60
CA LYS A 189 -14.53 -18.49 -37.68
C LYS A 189 -15.06 -18.51 -39.11
N ASN A 190 -14.23 -18.13 -40.08
CA ASN A 190 -14.59 -18.10 -41.50
C ASN A 190 -14.67 -19.51 -42.13
N VAL A 191 -13.93 -20.49 -41.60
CA VAL A 191 -13.95 -21.90 -42.08
C VAL A 191 -15.05 -22.73 -41.40
N GLY A 192 -15.49 -22.37 -40.19
CA GLY A 192 -16.49 -23.10 -39.41
C GLY A 192 -17.96 -22.95 -39.83
N THR A 193 -18.28 -22.17 -40.87
CA THR A 193 -19.66 -21.93 -41.33
C THR A 193 -20.02 -22.75 -42.58
N VAL A 194 -19.86 -24.08 -42.53
CA VAL A 194 -20.50 -24.97 -43.51
C VAL A 194 -21.21 -26.11 -42.76
N ASP A 195 -22.55 -26.02 -42.83
CA ASP A 195 -23.58 -27.02 -42.54
C ASP A 195 -23.73 -27.61 -41.13
N LYS A 196 -24.87 -27.30 -40.49
CA LYS A 196 -25.62 -28.26 -39.68
C LYS A 196 -27.11 -27.87 -39.52
N LYS A 197 -27.98 -28.60 -40.24
CA LYS A 197 -29.35 -28.89 -39.78
C LYS A 197 -29.28 -29.73 -38.49
N PRO A 198 -30.21 -29.56 -37.53
CA PRO A 198 -30.18 -30.31 -36.28
C PRO A 198 -30.88 -31.66 -36.44
N SER A 199 -30.22 -32.74 -36.04
CA SER A 199 -30.88 -33.99 -35.65
C SER A 199 -30.26 -34.53 -34.36
N ASP A 200 -31.16 -35.00 -33.52
CA ASP A 200 -31.08 -35.27 -32.09
C ASP A 200 -30.31 -36.56 -31.70
N LYS A 201 -29.72 -36.52 -30.49
CA LYS A 201 -29.33 -37.57 -29.52
C LYS A 201 -28.51 -38.83 -29.89
N GLY A 202 -27.51 -39.10 -29.02
CA GLY A 202 -27.12 -40.47 -28.65
C GLY A 202 -25.69 -40.69 -28.14
N SER A 203 -25.49 -40.61 -26.81
CA SER A 203 -24.56 -41.37 -25.92
C SER A 203 -23.16 -41.84 -26.36
N GLY A 204 -22.18 -41.68 -25.45
CA GLY A 204 -21.14 -42.69 -25.18
C GLY A 204 -19.69 -42.22 -25.27
N GLN A 205 -19.00 -42.18 -24.13
CA GLN A 205 -17.55 -41.96 -23.98
C GLN A 205 -16.71 -42.90 -24.85
N THR A 206 -15.71 -42.36 -25.56
CA THR A 206 -14.40 -43.00 -25.78
C THR A 206 -13.35 -41.90 -25.90
N ASP A 207 -12.22 -42.06 -25.20
CA ASP A 207 -10.98 -41.31 -25.42
C ASP A 207 -10.62 -41.32 -26.91
N LYS A 208 -10.69 -40.14 -27.54
CA LYS A 208 -10.18 -39.90 -28.88
C LYS A 208 -9.41 -38.60 -28.86
N VAL A 209 -8.19 -38.66 -29.41
CA VAL A 209 -7.36 -37.55 -29.86
C VAL A 209 -8.26 -36.36 -30.25
N PRO A 210 -8.01 -35.14 -29.72
CA PRO A 210 -8.90 -34.01 -29.98
C PRO A 210 -9.05 -33.86 -31.50
N PRO A 211 -10.28 -33.80 -32.03
CA PRO A 211 -10.48 -33.65 -33.46
C PRO A 211 -9.82 -32.35 -33.89
N SER A 212 -8.84 -32.45 -34.80
CA SER A 212 -8.16 -31.33 -35.43
C SER A 212 -9.23 -30.40 -36.02
N GLY A 213 -9.49 -29.28 -35.34
CA GLY A 213 -10.58 -28.35 -35.66
C GLY A 213 -11.45 -27.88 -34.48
N THR A 214 -11.26 -28.36 -33.25
CA THR A 214 -12.00 -27.83 -32.08
C THR A 214 -11.22 -26.72 -31.37
N LEU A 215 -11.73 -25.49 -31.47
CA LEU A 215 -11.19 -24.32 -30.77
C LEU A 215 -11.59 -24.39 -29.27
N LYS A 216 -10.69 -24.87 -28.41
CA LYS A 216 -10.88 -24.89 -26.95
C LYS A 216 -10.33 -23.59 -26.37
N TYR A 217 -11.21 -22.73 -25.86
CA TYR A 217 -10.81 -21.57 -25.07
C TYR A 217 -10.63 -21.99 -23.61
N GLU A 218 -9.39 -21.93 -23.12
CA GLU A 218 -9.08 -22.08 -21.71
C GLU A 218 -8.80 -20.70 -21.13
N MET A 219 -9.82 -20.13 -20.46
CA MET A 219 -9.69 -18.85 -19.76
C MET A 219 -8.87 -19.05 -18.49
N ILE A 220 -7.58 -18.73 -18.55
CA ILE A 220 -6.72 -18.72 -17.38
C ILE A 220 -6.89 -17.37 -16.68
N TYR A 221 -7.71 -17.35 -15.63
CA TYR A 221 -7.80 -16.19 -14.74
C TYR A 221 -6.61 -16.20 -13.77
N LEU A 222 -5.75 -15.18 -13.84
CA LEU A 222 -4.67 -14.97 -12.87
C LEU A 222 -5.15 -14.04 -11.74
N PRO A 223 -5.58 -14.59 -10.58
CA PRO A 223 -6.15 -13.79 -9.50
C PRO A 223 -5.16 -12.77 -8.92
N GLU A 224 -3.86 -13.07 -8.93
CA GLU A 224 -2.82 -12.15 -8.44
C GLU A 224 -2.76 -10.86 -9.26
N ARG A 225 -2.90 -10.95 -10.59
CA ARG A 225 -2.88 -9.78 -11.47
C ARG A 225 -4.10 -8.89 -11.23
N ALA A 226 -5.28 -9.48 -11.01
CA ALA A 226 -6.49 -8.72 -10.69
C ALA A 226 -6.35 -8.00 -9.34
N ARG A 227 -5.85 -8.68 -8.30
CA ARG A 227 -5.57 -8.05 -6.99
C ARG A 227 -4.51 -6.96 -7.09
N MET A 228 -3.47 -7.15 -7.90
CA MET A 228 -2.44 -6.14 -8.15
C MET A 228 -3.03 -4.90 -8.84
N GLN A 229 -3.97 -5.07 -9.76
CA GLN A 229 -4.67 -3.95 -10.41
C GLN A 229 -5.60 -3.20 -9.45
N GLU A 230 -6.32 -3.90 -8.57
CA GLU A 230 -7.16 -3.28 -7.54
C GLU A 230 -6.33 -2.49 -6.54
N THR A 231 -5.25 -3.07 -6.03
CA THR A 231 -4.32 -2.40 -5.12
C THR A 231 -3.62 -1.20 -5.78
N ALA A 232 -3.26 -1.29 -7.05
CA ALA A 232 -2.72 -0.16 -7.81
C ALA A 232 -3.73 1.00 -7.91
N ARG A 233 -5.03 0.70 -8.12
CA ARG A 233 -6.08 1.74 -8.11
C ARG A 233 -6.25 2.38 -6.73
N ILE A 234 -6.20 1.58 -5.65
CA ILE A 234 -6.26 2.09 -4.28
C ILE A 234 -5.04 2.99 -4.00
N ALA A 235 -3.84 2.58 -4.39
CA ALA A 235 -2.62 3.38 -4.22
C ALA A 235 -2.67 4.71 -5.00
N GLN A 236 -3.30 4.74 -6.19
CA GLN A 236 -3.53 6.00 -6.92
C GLN A 236 -4.49 6.94 -6.18
N LEU A 237 -5.56 6.39 -5.58
CA LEU A 237 -6.50 7.17 -4.78
C LEU A 237 -5.83 7.69 -3.50
N GLU A 238 -5.03 6.86 -2.83
CA GLU A 238 -4.24 7.23 -1.65
C GLU A 238 -3.22 8.32 -2.00
N GLN A 239 -2.49 8.20 -3.12
CA GLN A 239 -1.57 9.24 -3.56
C GLN A 239 -2.31 10.57 -3.84
N ARG A 240 -3.49 10.51 -4.46
CA ARG A 240 -4.30 11.71 -4.69
C ARG A 240 -4.82 12.30 -3.38
N LEU A 241 -5.25 11.47 -2.44
CA LEU A 241 -5.68 11.88 -1.10
C LEU A 241 -4.52 12.56 -0.36
N ALA A 242 -3.35 11.94 -0.33
CA ALA A 242 -2.14 12.49 0.29
C ALA A 242 -1.71 13.84 -0.34
N ARG A 243 -1.89 14.01 -1.66
CA ARG A 243 -1.68 15.33 -2.30
C ARG A 243 -2.71 16.36 -1.84
N MET A 244 -3.98 15.98 -1.68
CA MET A 244 -5.00 16.89 -1.14
C MET A 244 -4.75 17.22 0.33
N GLU A 245 -4.34 16.24 1.12
CA GLU A 245 -3.91 16.42 2.51
C GLU A 245 -2.65 17.27 2.61
N GLY A 246 -1.70 17.17 1.67
CA GLY A 246 -0.55 18.07 1.64
C GLY A 246 -0.91 19.53 1.36
N VAL A 247 -1.99 19.78 0.61
CA VAL A 247 -2.47 21.14 0.27
C VAL A 247 -3.38 21.71 1.35
N VAL A 248 -4.26 20.90 1.93
CA VAL A 248 -5.29 21.33 2.91
C VAL A 248 -4.86 21.09 4.35
N GLY A 249 -3.97 20.11 4.58
CA GLY A 249 -3.55 19.66 5.90
C GLY A 249 -2.80 20.74 6.66
N SER A 250 -3.20 20.94 7.91
CA SER A 250 -2.63 21.92 8.84
C SER A 250 -1.34 21.39 9.50
N GLY A 251 -0.42 20.86 8.70
CA GLY A 251 0.80 20.21 9.20
C GLY A 251 1.99 21.14 9.45
N ASP A 252 1.88 22.43 9.12
CA ASP A 252 2.95 23.40 9.37
C ASP A 252 2.57 24.26 10.59
N ASP A 253 3.28 24.05 11.71
CA ASP A 253 3.14 24.83 12.96
C ASP A 253 3.29 26.35 12.73
N LYS A 254 3.83 26.77 11.59
CA LYS A 254 3.90 28.18 11.17
C LYS A 254 2.52 28.81 10.95
N LEU A 255 1.49 28.01 10.65
CA LEU A 255 0.11 28.46 10.53
C LEU A 255 -0.66 28.36 11.85
N ALA A 256 -0.05 27.90 12.95
CA ALA A 256 -0.69 27.70 14.26
C ALA A 256 -1.49 28.92 14.76
N LYS A 257 -1.12 30.14 14.34
CA LYS A 257 -1.84 31.39 14.66
C LYS A 257 -3.19 31.55 13.93
N PHE A 258 -3.36 30.92 12.76
CA PHE A 258 -4.63 30.84 12.01
C PHE A 258 -5.37 29.52 12.23
N THR A 259 -4.66 28.51 12.71
CA THR A 259 -5.17 27.18 13.04
C THR A 259 -6.31 27.11 14.07
N PRO A 260 -6.47 27.99 15.10
CA PRO A 260 -7.59 27.84 16.04
C PRO A 260 -8.96 28.02 15.35
N ASN A 261 -9.09 28.95 14.41
CA ASN A 261 -10.33 29.11 13.62
C ASN A 261 -10.50 27.98 12.61
N LEU A 262 -9.40 27.44 12.07
CA LEU A 262 -9.42 26.32 11.12
C LEU A 262 -9.82 24.99 11.77
N LYS A 263 -9.37 24.74 13.01
CA LYS A 263 -9.64 23.50 13.78
C LYS A 263 -11.05 23.43 14.34
N THR A 264 -11.65 24.58 14.68
CA THR A 264 -12.96 24.62 15.38
C THR A 264 -14.15 24.79 14.43
N GLN A 265 -13.95 25.43 13.27
CA GLN A 265 -15.04 25.86 12.38
C GLN A 265 -14.85 25.40 10.91
N GLY A 266 -13.74 24.71 10.61
CA GLY A 266 -13.46 24.17 9.28
C GLY A 266 -12.91 25.20 8.29
N VAL A 267 -12.37 24.71 7.17
CA VAL A 267 -11.68 25.52 6.15
C VAL A 267 -12.62 26.57 5.53
N ILE A 268 -13.87 26.21 5.29
CA ILE A 268 -14.84 27.08 4.62
C ILE A 268 -15.21 28.27 5.51
N GLU A 269 -15.49 28.04 6.79
CA GLU A 269 -15.86 29.12 7.71
C GLU A 269 -14.65 30.04 7.97
N ALA A 270 -13.44 29.49 8.06
CA ALA A 270 -12.22 30.29 8.14
C ALA A 270 -12.00 31.18 6.89
N ILE A 271 -12.26 30.66 5.69
CA ILE A 271 -12.23 31.45 4.44
C ILE A 271 -13.32 32.51 4.43
N GLN A 272 -14.54 32.19 4.87
CA GLN A 272 -15.63 33.17 4.97
C GLN A 272 -15.31 34.29 5.95
N GLN A 273 -14.71 33.97 7.11
CA GLN A 273 -14.25 34.98 8.06
C GLN A 273 -13.12 35.82 7.49
N LEU A 274 -12.18 35.22 6.76
CA LEU A 274 -11.11 35.97 6.09
C LEU A 274 -11.66 36.85 4.96
N ALA A 275 -12.65 36.37 4.20
CA ALA A 275 -13.34 37.13 3.17
C ALA A 275 -14.14 38.31 3.77
N ALA A 276 -14.83 38.09 4.89
CA ALA A 276 -15.51 39.15 5.65
C ALA A 276 -14.51 40.18 6.17
N LYS A 277 -13.39 39.74 6.75
CA LYS A 277 -12.28 40.61 7.16
C LYS A 277 -11.64 41.35 5.99
N SER A 278 -11.55 40.73 4.82
CA SER A 278 -11.06 41.38 3.59
C SER A 278 -12.06 42.41 3.05
N ALA A 279 -13.36 42.17 3.18
CA ALA A 279 -14.40 43.13 2.81
C ALA A 279 -14.40 44.34 3.76
N LEU A 280 -14.04 44.13 5.03
CA LEU A 280 -13.80 45.20 6.01
C LEU A 280 -12.55 46.05 5.71
N LEU A 281 -11.64 45.61 4.84
CA LEU A 281 -10.48 46.42 4.43
C LEU A 281 -10.83 47.50 3.40
N ASP A 282 -12.03 47.44 2.80
CA ASP A 282 -12.53 48.54 1.98
C ASP A 282 -13.08 49.65 2.87
N SER A 283 -12.23 50.63 3.20
CA SER A 283 -12.55 51.77 4.07
C SER A 283 -13.83 52.50 3.63
N THR A 284 -14.14 52.52 2.34
CA THR A 284 -15.35 53.20 1.84
C THR A 284 -16.63 52.42 2.15
N GLN A 285 -16.57 51.08 2.16
CA GLN A 285 -17.71 50.24 2.52
C GLN A 285 -17.92 50.19 4.02
N VAL A 286 -16.86 50.31 4.83
CA VAL A 286 -16.95 50.38 6.30
C VAL A 286 -17.74 51.60 6.74
N GLU A 287 -17.45 52.79 6.22
CA GLU A 287 -18.18 54.02 6.58
C GLU A 287 -19.66 53.96 6.17
N VAL A 288 -19.96 53.41 4.98
CA VAL A 288 -21.35 53.22 4.51
C VAL A 288 -22.08 52.17 5.34
N MET A 289 -21.41 51.08 5.73
CA MET A 289 -21.98 50.06 6.61
C MET A 289 -22.20 50.59 8.02
N GLU A 290 -21.29 51.39 8.57
CA GLU A 290 -21.43 52.02 9.89
C GLU A 290 -22.65 52.95 9.93
N GLY A 291 -22.86 53.78 8.91
CA GLY A 291 -24.07 54.61 8.79
C GLY A 291 -25.36 53.79 8.68
N ARG A 292 -25.33 52.66 7.96
CA ARG A 292 -26.47 51.73 7.86
C ARG A 292 -26.74 50.99 9.17
N ILE A 293 -25.70 50.61 9.90
CA ILE A 293 -25.81 49.97 11.22
C ILE A 293 -26.37 50.96 12.24
N ALA A 294 -25.90 52.21 12.25
CA ALA A 294 -26.42 53.25 13.16
C ALA A 294 -27.93 53.51 12.92
N THR A 295 -28.36 53.56 11.66
CA THR A 295 -29.79 53.69 11.34
C THR A 295 -30.59 52.44 11.71
N LEU A 296 -30.02 51.25 11.56
CA LEU A 296 -30.66 49.99 11.96
C LEU A 296 -30.75 49.83 13.49
N CYS A 297 -29.72 50.21 14.25
CA CYS A 297 -29.75 50.29 15.72
C CYS A 297 -30.87 51.21 16.18
N HIS A 298 -31.00 52.40 15.59
CA HIS A 298 -32.09 53.31 15.93
C HIS A 298 -33.49 52.72 15.64
N ARG A 299 -33.63 51.96 14.54
CA ARG A 299 -34.88 51.24 14.22
C ARG A 299 -35.13 50.09 15.19
N LEU A 300 -34.10 49.36 15.59
CA LEU A 300 -34.18 48.28 16.59
C LEU A 300 -34.57 48.82 17.96
N ASP A 301 -34.03 49.96 18.39
CA ASP A 301 -34.43 50.61 19.64
C ASP A 301 -35.91 51.01 19.61
N SER A 302 -36.38 51.55 18.48
CA SER A 302 -37.81 51.85 18.30
C SER A 302 -38.69 50.59 18.33
N VAL A 303 -38.20 49.47 17.79
CA VAL A 303 -38.90 48.17 17.85
C VAL A 303 -38.85 47.57 19.25
N ALA A 304 -37.74 47.69 19.97
CA ALA A 304 -37.58 47.21 21.34
C ALA A 304 -38.52 47.97 22.29
N GLN A 305 -38.64 49.29 22.15
CA GLN A 305 -39.60 50.11 22.88
C GLN A 305 -41.06 49.71 22.60
N LYS A 306 -41.37 49.27 21.36
CA LYS A 306 -42.69 48.75 20.99
C LYS A 306 -42.91 47.30 21.46
N LYS A 307 -41.87 46.48 21.52
CA LYS A 307 -41.91 45.09 21.97
C LYS A 307 -42.03 45.00 23.48
N SER A 308 -41.39 45.88 24.26
CA SER A 308 -41.59 45.96 25.71
C SER A 308 -43.01 46.35 26.11
N ALA A 309 -43.79 46.93 25.19
CA ALA A 309 -45.21 47.21 25.38
C ALA A 309 -46.12 45.98 25.15
N LEU A 310 -45.56 44.87 24.66
CA LEU A 310 -46.24 43.59 24.47
C LEU A 310 -45.62 42.58 25.45
N SER A 311 -46.40 42.05 26.39
CA SER A 311 -45.93 41.12 27.42
C SER A 311 -45.16 39.94 26.80
N ALA A 312 -43.84 39.91 27.01
CA ALA A 312 -42.98 38.82 26.57
C ALA A 312 -43.28 37.57 27.41
N ASP A 313 -43.49 36.44 26.74
CA ASP A 313 -43.74 35.16 27.39
C ASP A 313 -42.41 34.53 27.79
N THR A 314 -41.92 34.91 28.97
CA THR A 314 -40.60 34.55 29.48
C THR A 314 -40.41 33.04 29.62
N GLU A 315 -41.47 32.28 29.86
CA GLU A 315 -41.40 30.81 29.95
C GLU A 315 -41.24 30.16 28.57
N ARG A 316 -41.91 30.70 27.54
CA ARG A 316 -41.69 30.23 26.16
C ARG A 316 -40.29 30.57 25.69
N ASP A 317 -39.80 31.77 26.00
CA ASP A 317 -38.44 32.19 25.62
C ASP A 317 -37.36 31.34 26.32
N GLN A 318 -37.55 30.96 27.60
CA GLN A 318 -36.65 30.03 28.31
C GLN A 318 -36.66 28.64 27.67
N LYS A 319 -37.83 28.08 27.37
CA LYS A 319 -37.94 26.77 26.69
C LYS A 319 -37.32 26.78 25.29
N ILE A 320 -37.47 27.88 24.55
CA ILE A 320 -36.86 28.06 23.23
C ILE A 320 -35.34 28.14 23.36
N ALA A 321 -34.81 28.85 24.36
CA ALA A 321 -33.37 28.93 24.61
C ALA A 321 -32.79 27.55 25.00
N GLU A 322 -33.48 26.79 25.84
CA GLU A 322 -33.10 25.41 26.18
C GLU A 322 -33.10 24.51 24.94
N MET A 323 -34.15 24.57 24.11
CA MET A 323 -34.22 23.82 22.86
C MET A 323 -33.12 24.23 21.87
N TYR A 324 -32.81 25.53 21.79
CA TYR A 324 -31.70 26.02 20.96
C TYR A 324 -30.36 25.45 21.41
N ASN A 325 -30.09 25.43 22.71
CA ASN A 325 -28.87 24.82 23.26
C ASN A 325 -28.78 23.32 22.97
N ILE A 326 -29.90 22.59 23.02
CA ILE A 326 -29.95 21.16 22.65
C ILE A 326 -29.67 20.98 21.16
N VAL A 327 -30.25 21.82 20.30
CA VAL A 327 -30.00 21.79 18.85
C VAL A 327 -28.54 22.08 18.55
N GLN A 328 -27.94 23.09 19.17
CA GLN A 328 -26.53 23.43 18.98
C GLN A 328 -25.59 22.28 19.40
N LYS A 329 -25.92 21.55 20.47
CA LYS A 329 -25.17 20.36 20.90
C LYS A 329 -25.36 19.17 19.96
N THR A 330 -26.53 19.01 19.36
CA THR A 330 -26.85 17.86 18.49
C THR A 330 -26.50 18.09 17.01
N GLU A 331 -26.36 19.34 16.58
CA GLU A 331 -25.96 19.73 15.22
C GLU A 331 -24.66 19.07 14.73
N PRO A 332 -23.53 19.10 15.47
CA PRO A 332 -22.31 18.40 15.02
C PRO A 332 -22.53 16.88 14.93
N MET A 333 -23.32 16.30 15.83
CA MET A 333 -23.63 14.87 15.80
C MET A 333 -24.51 14.49 14.60
N ALA A 334 -25.42 15.37 14.19
CA ALA A 334 -26.26 15.18 13.01
C ALA A 334 -25.45 15.24 11.71
N GLN A 335 -24.39 16.06 11.65
CA GLN A 335 -23.50 16.14 10.48
C GLN A 335 -22.66 14.87 10.30
N VAL A 336 -22.24 14.23 11.40
CA VAL A 336 -21.40 13.01 11.37
C VAL A 336 -22.23 11.74 11.18
N LEU A 337 -23.55 11.77 11.45
CA LEU A 337 -24.41 10.59 11.37
C LEU A 337 -24.41 9.91 9.99
N PRO A 338 -24.53 10.61 8.84
CA PRO A 338 -24.46 9.96 7.53
C PRO A 338 -23.13 9.23 7.29
N GLU A 339 -22.00 9.85 7.68
CA GLU A 339 -20.67 9.25 7.54
C GLU A 339 -20.54 7.99 8.39
N THR A 340 -21.08 7.99 9.62
CA THR A 340 -21.07 6.79 10.48
C THR A 340 -21.91 5.66 9.90
N ILE A 341 -23.02 5.97 9.24
CA ILE A 341 -23.87 4.98 8.56
C ILE A 341 -23.14 4.41 7.34
N GLU A 342 -22.52 5.25 6.51
CA GLU A 342 -21.72 4.79 5.37
C GLU A 342 -20.56 3.90 5.82
N ARG A 343 -19.87 4.28 6.90
CA ARG A 343 -18.82 3.45 7.51
C ARG A 343 -19.38 2.13 8.02
N MET A 344 -20.55 2.11 8.65
CA MET A 344 -21.21 0.89 9.11
C MET A 344 -21.60 -0.01 7.93
N ILE A 345 -22.06 0.55 6.81
CA ILE A 345 -22.37 -0.19 5.59
C ILE A 345 -21.10 -0.80 4.99
N ALA A 346 -20.01 -0.03 4.90
CA ALA A 346 -18.71 -0.53 4.40
C ALA A 346 -18.16 -1.66 5.29
N LEU A 347 -18.33 -1.57 6.61
CA LEU A 347 -17.90 -2.57 7.58
C LEU A 347 -18.86 -3.76 7.73
N ASN A 348 -20.07 -3.69 7.18
CA ASN A 348 -21.10 -4.71 7.34
C ASN A 348 -20.61 -6.10 6.88
N ALA A 349 -19.88 -6.18 5.77
CA ALA A 349 -19.32 -7.44 5.28
C ALA A 349 -18.34 -8.07 6.28
N ILE A 350 -17.55 -7.24 6.98
CA ILE A 350 -16.62 -7.70 8.03
C ILE A 350 -17.40 -8.11 9.28
N HIS A 351 -18.39 -7.32 9.70
CA HIS A 351 -19.24 -7.65 10.85
C HIS A 351 -20.01 -8.96 10.62
N SER A 352 -20.57 -9.18 9.43
CA SER A 352 -21.23 -10.44 9.06
C SER A 352 -20.28 -11.63 9.13
N ARG A 353 -19.05 -11.49 8.59
CA ARG A 353 -18.03 -12.54 8.68
C ARG A 353 -17.57 -12.79 10.11
N ALA A 354 -17.46 -11.75 10.94
CA ALA A 354 -17.10 -11.91 12.35
C ALA A 354 -18.20 -12.65 13.14
N ALA A 355 -19.47 -12.36 12.84
CA ALA A 355 -20.60 -13.09 13.41
C ALA A 355 -20.63 -14.56 12.97
N GLU A 356 -20.41 -14.83 11.68
CA GLU A 356 -20.27 -16.19 11.15
C GLU A 356 -19.08 -16.92 11.78
N PHE A 357 -17.95 -16.24 11.96
CA PHE A 357 -16.76 -16.79 12.60
C PHE A 357 -17.02 -17.21 14.05
N SER A 358 -17.73 -16.38 14.84
CA SER A 358 -18.14 -16.74 16.20
C SER A 358 -18.99 -18.01 16.21
N LYS A 359 -19.95 -18.12 15.29
CA LYS A 359 -20.77 -19.32 15.13
C LYS A 359 -19.95 -20.55 14.72
N SER A 360 -19.05 -20.42 13.74
CA SER A 360 -18.17 -21.49 13.31
C SER A 360 -17.21 -21.92 14.42
N LEU A 361 -16.76 -20.99 15.27
CA LEU A 361 -15.92 -21.29 16.43
C LEU A 361 -16.68 -22.12 17.46
N SER A 362 -17.91 -21.73 17.82
CA SER A 362 -18.74 -22.53 18.73
C SER A 362 -19.05 -23.92 18.15
N GLN A 363 -19.29 -24.03 16.84
CA GLN A 363 -19.46 -25.33 16.18
C GLN A 363 -18.18 -26.18 16.24
N LEU A 364 -17.02 -25.55 16.06
CA LEU A 364 -15.73 -26.24 16.15
C LEU A 364 -15.45 -26.72 17.59
N GLU A 365 -15.77 -25.91 18.59
CA GLU A 365 -15.66 -26.29 20.01
C GLU A 365 -16.57 -27.47 20.35
N GLU A 366 -17.81 -27.47 19.84
CA GLU A 366 -18.73 -28.60 20.01
C GLU A 366 -18.18 -29.89 19.37
N VAL A 367 -17.71 -29.80 18.12
CA VAL A 367 -17.09 -30.94 17.42
C VAL A 367 -15.85 -31.42 18.16
N GLN A 368 -15.01 -30.52 18.67
CA GLN A 368 -13.83 -30.86 19.46
C GLN A 368 -14.21 -31.57 20.76
N SER A 369 -15.26 -31.12 21.45
CA SER A 369 -15.81 -31.78 22.64
C SER A 369 -16.31 -33.19 22.32
N GLN A 370 -17.04 -33.36 21.22
CA GLN A 370 -17.51 -34.68 20.75
C GLN A 370 -16.36 -35.63 20.39
N ILE A 371 -15.32 -35.14 19.71
CA ILE A 371 -14.12 -35.93 19.38
C ILE A 371 -13.39 -36.34 20.66
N THR A 372 -13.27 -35.42 21.63
CA THR A 372 -12.62 -35.70 22.91
C THR A 372 -13.39 -36.77 23.70
N GLY A 373 -14.72 -36.67 23.75
CA GLY A 373 -15.58 -37.70 24.35
C GLY A 373 -15.50 -39.05 23.62
N SER A 374 -15.44 -39.05 22.29
CA SER A 374 -15.25 -40.26 21.48
C SER A 374 -13.89 -40.90 21.72
N LEU A 375 -12.83 -40.09 21.88
CA LEU A 375 -11.49 -40.57 22.21
C LEU A 375 -11.44 -41.19 23.61
N GLU A 376 -12.14 -40.59 24.57
CA GLU A 376 -12.26 -41.14 25.93
C GLU A 376 -13.06 -42.44 25.96
N SER A 377 -14.12 -42.55 25.17
CA SER A 377 -14.87 -43.79 24.96
C SER A 377 -13.99 -44.87 24.31
N ASN A 378 -13.25 -44.55 23.25
CA ASN A 378 -12.31 -45.49 22.63
C ASN A 378 -11.22 -45.95 23.62
N LYS A 379 -10.75 -45.04 24.49
CA LYS A 379 -9.78 -45.37 25.55
C LYS A 379 -10.38 -46.34 26.57
N SER A 380 -11.65 -46.18 26.96
CA SER A 380 -12.30 -47.11 27.89
C SER A 380 -12.56 -48.47 27.24
N VAL A 381 -12.96 -48.50 25.97
CA VAL A 381 -13.12 -49.74 25.19
C VAL A 381 -11.79 -50.49 25.07
N LEU A 382 -10.69 -49.79 24.76
CA LEU A 382 -9.36 -50.42 24.70
C LEU A 382 -8.91 -50.98 26.06
N LYS A 383 -9.19 -50.29 27.17
CA LYS A 383 -8.96 -50.83 28.51
C LYS A 383 -9.80 -52.08 28.78
N GLY A 384 -11.08 -52.06 28.44
CA GLY A 384 -11.95 -53.22 28.57
C GLY A 384 -11.49 -54.41 27.72
N ILE A 385 -10.98 -54.16 26.52
CA ILE A 385 -10.34 -55.17 25.66
C ILE A 385 -9.07 -55.71 26.32
N GLN A 386 -8.22 -54.84 26.87
CA GLN A 386 -7.00 -55.24 27.57
C GLN A 386 -7.30 -56.13 28.80
N GLU A 387 -8.28 -55.76 29.61
CA GLU A 387 -8.75 -56.55 30.75
C GLU A 387 -9.36 -57.88 30.31
N SER A 388 -10.16 -57.87 29.24
CA SER A 388 -10.73 -59.09 28.65
C SER A 388 -9.63 -60.02 28.11
N PHE A 389 -8.60 -59.48 27.47
CA PHE A 389 -7.44 -60.27 27.02
C PHE A 389 -6.65 -60.84 28.20
N ALA A 390 -6.45 -60.08 29.28
CA ALA A 390 -5.79 -60.57 30.49
C ALA A 390 -6.57 -61.72 31.13
N SER A 391 -7.89 -61.56 31.29
CA SER A 391 -8.80 -62.59 31.81
C SER A 391 -8.80 -63.85 30.92
N ASN A 392 -8.91 -63.68 29.60
CA ASN A 392 -8.86 -64.79 28.65
C ASN A 392 -7.50 -65.51 28.68
N LEU A 393 -6.39 -64.79 28.79
CA LEU A 393 -5.06 -65.41 28.93
C LEU A 393 -4.95 -66.23 30.22
N GLU A 394 -5.52 -65.73 31.32
CA GLU A 394 -5.54 -66.46 32.59
C GLU A 394 -6.42 -67.71 32.50
N ALA A 395 -7.57 -67.62 31.83
CA ALA A 395 -8.44 -68.77 31.56
C ALA A 395 -7.74 -69.81 30.67
N ILE A 396 -7.04 -69.38 29.62
CA ILE A 396 -6.23 -70.25 28.76
C ILE A 396 -5.13 -70.94 29.59
N ARG A 397 -4.41 -70.21 30.45
CA ARG A 397 -3.42 -70.80 31.37
C ARG A 397 -4.04 -71.86 32.28
N LYS A 398 -5.18 -71.57 32.90
CA LYS A 398 -5.90 -72.54 33.75
C LYS A 398 -6.31 -73.79 32.97
N ASN A 399 -6.81 -73.60 31.75
CA ASN A 399 -7.18 -74.71 30.87
C ASN A 399 -5.97 -75.56 30.46
N ILE A 400 -4.83 -74.94 30.12
CA ILE A 400 -3.58 -75.65 29.79
C ILE A 400 -3.10 -76.45 31.00
N ASN A 401 -3.05 -75.85 32.19
CA ASN A 401 -2.64 -76.54 33.42
C ASN A 401 -3.55 -77.73 33.72
N HIS A 402 -4.87 -77.58 33.56
CA HIS A 402 -5.81 -78.69 33.74
C HIS A 402 -5.61 -79.80 32.70
N LEU A 403 -5.25 -79.44 31.46
CA LEU A 403 -4.94 -80.40 30.40
C LEU A 403 -3.63 -81.15 30.69
N GLU A 404 -2.62 -80.46 31.24
CA GLU A 404 -1.36 -81.03 31.69
C GLU A 404 -1.55 -81.96 32.90
N GLU A 405 -2.40 -81.60 33.87
CA GLU A 405 -2.80 -82.49 34.96
C GLU A 405 -3.52 -83.76 34.45
N ARG A 406 -4.37 -83.64 33.42
CA ARG A 406 -5.00 -84.81 32.81
C ARG A 406 -3.99 -85.68 32.06
N LEU A 407 -3.04 -85.06 31.35
CA LEU A 407 -1.97 -85.76 30.63
C LEU A 407 -1.03 -86.51 31.58
N THR A 408 -0.72 -85.92 32.73
CA THR A 408 0.10 -86.57 33.77
C THR A 408 -0.65 -87.72 34.46
N LYS A 409 -1.96 -87.59 34.69
CA LYS A 409 -2.81 -88.69 35.18
C LYS A 409 -2.92 -89.86 34.20
N LEU A 410 -2.83 -89.61 32.88
CA LEU A 410 -2.83 -90.63 31.83
C LEU A 410 -1.46 -91.27 31.57
N LYS A 411 -0.36 -90.69 32.10
CA LYS A 411 1.00 -91.23 31.99
C LYS A 411 1.38 -92.23 33.10
N LYS A 412 0.43 -92.59 33.97
CA LYS A 412 0.48 -93.72 34.89
C LYS A 412 -0.42 -94.82 34.37
#